data_AF-A0A847C6Z0-F1
#
_entry.id   AF-A0A847C6Z0-F1
#
_cell.length_a   1.000
_cell.length_b   1.000
_cell.length_c   1.000
_cell.angle_alpha   90.00
_cell.angle_beta   90.00
_cell.angle_gamma   90.00
#
_symmetry.space_group_name_H-M   'P 1'
#
loop_
_entity.id
_entity.type
_entity.pdbx_description
1 polymer ?
#
loop_
_entity_poly.entity_id
_entity_poly.type
_entity_poly.pdbx_seq_one_letter_code
_entity_poly.pdbx_strand_id
1 'polypeptide(L)'
;MSKKTLKEILKALAFAAVYIAAKILSSNVGAKIANAVWQQNGARYTQISLFSELITIAIVLLFARFVLKRKASDFWLGSKGAAAAGISGYAVGALLFGTYMLIAVITKTSTYAGRGELSLIDTLIFIPAFAVQSFEEELLSRGVLQRVIKDKWGIAPSIILPSIFFVIMHLINGGINFFAIVNIFTVGVLFSLMVYATDSLWHAAAAHAAWNYMQGTFFGKKVSGNQFGDSFLKFTQSGDNKLISGDKFGPEGSMAVFFILALAAVTYYLLWRKKQRDSKLAEDN
;
A
#
# COMPACT_ATOMS: atom_id res chain seq x y z
N MET A 1 30.92 -17.86 7.12
CA MET A 1 30.09 -16.97 6.27
C MET A 1 30.93 -16.45 5.12
N SER A 2 30.46 -16.49 3.86
CA SER A 2 31.25 -16.04 2.71
C SER A 2 31.36 -14.51 2.65
N LYS A 3 32.46 -13.97 2.07
CA LYS A 3 32.63 -12.51 1.83
C LYS A 3 31.47 -11.92 1.00
N LYS A 4 30.93 -12.70 0.05
CA LYS A 4 29.76 -12.32 -0.76
C LYS A 4 28.50 -12.21 0.09
N THR A 5 28.25 -13.19 0.96
CA THR A 5 27.11 -13.19 1.87
C THR A 5 27.16 -12.00 2.82
N LEU A 6 28.32 -11.70 3.41
CA LEU A 6 28.52 -10.56 4.30
C LEU A 6 28.23 -9.23 3.59
N LYS A 7 28.73 -9.05 2.36
CA LYS A 7 28.48 -7.83 1.56
C LYS A 7 27.00 -7.58 1.30
N GLU A 8 26.23 -8.64 1.03
CA GLU A 8 24.79 -8.52 0.79
C GLU A 8 24.00 -8.23 2.08
N ILE A 9 24.41 -8.81 3.21
CA ILE A 9 23.84 -8.46 4.53
C ILE A 9 24.09 -6.98 4.83
N LEU A 10 25.33 -6.50 4.63
CA LEU A 10 25.68 -5.10 4.86
C LEU A 10 24.87 -4.15 3.96
N LYS A 11 24.63 -4.49 2.69
CA LYS A 11 23.75 -3.71 1.81
C LYS A 11 22.31 -3.67 2.31
N ALA A 12 21.77 -4.80 2.77
CA ALA A 12 20.41 -4.86 3.31
C ALA A 12 20.26 -4.03 4.58
N LEU A 13 21.24 -4.10 5.50
CA LEU A 13 21.27 -3.28 6.71
C LEU A 13 21.42 -1.79 6.38
N ALA A 14 22.31 -1.45 5.44
CA ALA A 14 22.47 -0.08 4.97
C ALA A 14 21.18 0.46 4.34
N PHE A 15 20.48 -0.37 3.55
CA PHE A 15 19.20 -0.01 2.96
C PHE A 15 18.13 0.27 4.02
N ALA A 16 17.99 -0.60 5.02
CA ALA A 16 17.06 -0.40 6.12
C ALA A 16 17.37 0.89 6.90
N ALA A 17 18.64 1.14 7.20
CA ALA A 17 19.07 2.37 7.89
C ALA A 17 18.78 3.63 7.06
N VAL A 18 19.10 3.61 5.77
CA VAL A 18 18.81 4.73 4.84
C VAL A 18 17.31 4.96 4.71
N TYR A 19 16.52 3.90 4.63
CA TYR A 19 15.06 4.00 4.57
C TYR A 19 14.47 4.64 5.84
N ILE A 20 14.87 4.16 7.02
CA ILE A 20 14.42 4.74 8.30
C ILE A 20 14.82 6.22 8.38
N ALA A 21 16.06 6.56 8.04
CA ALA A 21 16.51 7.95 8.01
C ALA A 21 15.71 8.80 7.02
N ALA A 22 15.37 8.25 5.85
CA ALA A 22 14.55 8.90 4.84
C ALA A 22 13.12 9.15 5.35
N LYS A 23 12.50 8.20 6.04
CA LYS A 23 11.17 8.36 6.65
C LYS A 23 11.17 9.42 7.74
N ILE A 24 12.19 9.44 8.60
CA ILE A 24 12.35 10.48 9.63
C ILE A 24 12.52 11.86 8.98
N LEU A 25 13.35 11.96 7.94
CA LEU A 25 13.55 13.20 7.21
C LEU A 25 12.26 13.67 6.52
N SER A 26 11.60 12.78 5.79
CA SER A 26 10.31 13.02 5.11
C SER A 26 9.28 13.57 6.09
N SER A 27 9.07 12.86 7.21
CA SER A 27 8.11 13.26 8.25
C SER A 27 8.45 14.63 8.86
N ASN A 28 9.72 14.87 9.22
CA ASN A 28 10.16 16.14 9.79
C ASN A 28 10.01 17.32 8.81
N VAL A 29 10.34 17.10 7.53
CA VAL A 29 10.19 18.12 6.49
C VAL A 29 8.71 18.40 6.22
N GLY A 30 7.90 17.35 6.08
CA GLY A 30 6.45 17.45 5.91
C GLY A 30 5.80 18.24 7.05
N ALA A 31 6.11 17.89 8.30
CA ALA A 31 5.61 18.59 9.48
C ALA A 31 6.04 20.07 9.50
N LYS A 32 7.30 20.38 9.18
CA LYS A 32 7.79 21.77 9.13
C LYS A 32 7.07 22.59 8.05
N ILE A 33 6.92 22.05 6.84
CA ILE A 33 6.20 22.72 5.75
C ILE A 33 4.73 22.91 6.13
N ALA A 34 4.10 21.86 6.65
CA ALA A 34 2.69 21.91 7.05
C ALA A 34 2.44 22.96 8.12
N ASN A 35 3.29 23.03 9.15
CA ASN A 35 3.19 24.04 10.21
C ASN A 35 3.49 25.48 9.75
N ALA A 36 4.33 25.65 8.71
CA ALA A 36 4.66 26.95 8.17
C ALA A 36 3.54 27.52 7.28
N VAL A 37 2.80 26.66 6.59
CA VAL A 37 1.74 27.04 5.64
C VAL A 37 0.36 27.03 6.28
N TRP A 38 0.13 26.17 7.29
CA TRP A 38 -1.18 25.97 7.91
C TRP A 38 -1.07 25.72 9.43
N GLN A 39 -2.08 26.13 10.20
CA GLN A 39 -2.17 25.81 11.63
C GLN A 39 -2.41 24.30 11.83
N GLN A 40 -1.96 23.74 12.96
CA GLN A 40 -2.03 22.31 13.23
C GLN A 40 -3.47 21.74 13.12
N ASN A 41 -3.56 20.51 12.61
CA ASN A 41 -4.77 19.65 12.58
C ASN A 41 -5.83 19.95 11.50
N GLY A 42 -5.48 19.80 10.21
CA GLY A 42 -6.46 19.84 9.12
C GLY A 42 -6.07 19.02 7.89
N ALA A 43 -6.99 18.88 6.92
CA ALA A 43 -6.78 18.08 5.70
C ALA A 43 -5.49 18.45 4.95
N ARG A 44 -5.15 19.74 4.90
CA ARG A 44 -3.92 20.26 4.27
C ARG A 44 -2.65 19.75 4.93
N TYR A 45 -2.62 19.67 6.26
CA TYR A 45 -1.48 19.12 7.00
C TYR A 45 -1.24 17.66 6.61
N THR A 46 -2.30 16.87 6.57
CA THR A 46 -2.25 15.47 6.19
C THR A 46 -1.83 15.29 4.74
N GLN A 47 -2.36 16.09 3.81
CA GLN A 47 -1.96 16.07 2.40
C GLN A 47 -0.45 16.37 2.24
N ILE A 48 0.07 17.42 2.91
CA ILE A 48 1.50 17.76 2.87
C ILE A 48 2.36 16.62 3.43
N SER A 49 1.90 15.97 4.51
CA SER A 49 2.60 14.82 5.10
C SER A 49 2.65 13.61 4.17
N LEU A 50 1.60 13.38 3.38
CA LEU A 50 1.60 12.33 2.35
C LEU A 50 2.50 12.70 1.17
N PHE A 51 2.50 13.96 0.74
CA PHE A 51 3.38 14.44 -0.33
C PHE A 51 4.86 14.46 0.04
N SER A 52 5.21 14.63 1.32
CA SER A 52 6.60 14.61 1.75
C SER A 52 7.28 13.26 1.49
N GLU A 53 6.51 12.19 1.30
CA GLU A 53 7.03 10.87 0.93
C GLU A 53 7.73 10.82 -0.44
N LEU A 54 7.58 11.88 -1.27
CA LEU A 54 8.46 12.10 -2.43
C LEU A 54 9.95 12.12 -2.05
N ILE A 55 10.28 12.60 -0.85
CA ILE A 55 11.66 12.61 -0.32
C ILE A 55 12.14 11.17 -0.13
N THR A 56 11.32 10.33 0.50
CA THR A 56 11.61 8.91 0.72
C THR A 56 11.78 8.18 -0.61
N ILE A 57 10.86 8.39 -1.56
CA ILE A 57 10.93 7.82 -2.91
C ILE A 57 12.25 8.20 -3.59
N ALA A 58 12.62 9.49 -3.58
CA ALA A 58 13.85 9.97 -4.20
C ALA A 58 15.08 9.29 -3.58
N ILE A 59 15.16 9.22 -2.25
CA ILE A 59 16.28 8.59 -1.55
C ILE A 59 16.37 7.09 -1.86
N VAL A 60 15.23 6.38 -1.88
CA VAL A 60 15.18 4.94 -2.22
C VAL A 60 15.66 4.71 -3.65
N LEU A 61 15.23 5.54 -4.61
CA LEU A 61 15.66 5.45 -6.01
C LEU A 61 17.16 5.79 -6.18
N LEU A 62 17.67 6.78 -5.47
CA LEU A 62 19.09 7.13 -5.47
C LEU A 62 19.93 5.99 -4.86
N PHE A 63 19.52 5.43 -3.73
CA PHE A 63 20.18 4.28 -3.13
C PHE A 63 20.16 3.08 -4.08
N ALA A 64 19.02 2.80 -4.69
CA ALA A 64 18.91 1.75 -5.70
C ALA A 64 19.86 1.96 -6.88
N ARG A 65 19.96 3.19 -7.38
CA ARG A 65 20.82 3.54 -8.52
C ARG A 65 22.30 3.43 -8.19
N PHE A 66 22.73 4.01 -7.08
CA PHE A 66 24.15 4.19 -6.77
C PHE A 66 24.74 3.07 -5.90
N VAL A 67 23.95 2.46 -5.02
CA VAL A 67 24.40 1.39 -4.12
C VAL A 67 24.02 0.01 -4.63
N LEU A 68 22.75 -0.18 -5.04
CA LEU A 68 22.30 -1.47 -5.59
C LEU A 68 22.65 -1.64 -7.08
N LYS A 69 23.09 -0.55 -7.76
CA LYS A 69 23.41 -0.53 -9.20
C LYS A 69 22.24 -0.98 -10.08
N ARG A 70 21.00 -0.70 -9.67
CA ARG A 70 19.78 -1.02 -10.40
C ARG A 70 19.16 0.22 -11.03
N LYS A 71 18.47 0.05 -12.14
CA LYS A 71 17.69 1.09 -12.82
C LYS A 71 16.24 1.03 -12.33
N ALA A 72 15.51 2.13 -12.45
CA ALA A 72 14.08 2.17 -12.14
C ALA A 72 13.28 1.09 -12.90
N SER A 73 13.66 0.79 -14.15
CA SER A 73 13.07 -0.29 -14.96
C SER A 73 13.19 -1.68 -14.31
N ASP A 74 14.17 -1.90 -13.43
CA ASP A 74 14.35 -3.18 -12.72
C ASP A 74 13.27 -3.41 -11.65
N PHE A 75 12.51 -2.37 -11.31
CA PHE A 75 11.46 -2.37 -10.29
C PHE A 75 10.05 -2.36 -10.89
N TRP A 76 9.89 -2.94 -12.09
CA TRP A 76 8.60 -3.02 -12.80
C TRP A 76 7.96 -1.65 -13.10
N LEU A 77 8.79 -0.58 -13.14
CA LEU A 77 8.36 0.77 -13.48
C LEU A 77 8.32 1.02 -15.00
N GLY A 78 9.03 0.18 -15.77
CA GLY A 78 9.14 0.29 -17.23
C GLY A 78 8.10 -0.50 -18.02
N SER A 79 6.98 -0.92 -17.41
CA SER A 79 5.96 -1.71 -18.09
C SER A 79 5.33 -0.93 -19.26
N LYS A 80 5.21 -1.57 -20.43
CA LYS A 80 4.41 -1.03 -21.54
C LYS A 80 2.97 -0.91 -21.04
N GLY A 81 2.39 0.29 -21.11
CA GLY A 81 1.02 0.53 -20.61
C GLY A 81 0.93 0.84 -19.12
N ALA A 82 1.96 1.42 -18.50
CA ALA A 82 1.95 1.88 -17.10
C ALA A 82 0.68 2.66 -16.71
N ALA A 83 0.19 3.56 -17.58
CA ALA A 83 -1.04 4.31 -17.34
C ALA A 83 -2.28 3.40 -17.27
N ALA A 84 -2.42 2.46 -18.21
CA ALA A 84 -3.51 1.49 -18.20
C ALA A 84 -3.45 0.59 -16.95
N ALA A 85 -2.26 0.15 -16.57
CA ALA A 85 -2.02 -0.61 -15.34
C ALA A 85 -2.40 0.17 -14.08
N GLY A 86 -2.07 1.48 -14.04
CA GLY A 86 -2.48 2.36 -12.94
C GLY A 86 -4.00 2.51 -12.86
N ILE A 87 -4.68 2.73 -13.99
CA ILE A 87 -6.14 2.84 -14.05
C ILE A 87 -6.81 1.52 -13.62
N SER A 88 -6.35 0.38 -14.14
CA SER A 88 -6.90 -0.93 -13.74
C SER A 88 -6.62 -1.24 -12.28
N GLY A 89 -5.44 -0.89 -11.77
CA GLY A 89 -5.09 -1.02 -10.36
C GLY A 89 -6.03 -0.20 -9.48
N TYR A 90 -6.22 1.07 -9.80
CA TYR A 90 -7.11 1.97 -9.06
C TYR A 90 -8.55 1.44 -9.03
N ALA A 91 -9.07 1.01 -10.18
CA ALA A 91 -10.41 0.41 -10.27
C ALA A 91 -10.55 -0.84 -9.39
N VAL A 92 -9.54 -1.72 -9.37
CA VAL A 92 -9.51 -2.90 -8.51
C VAL A 92 -9.48 -2.50 -7.04
N GLY A 93 -8.62 -1.58 -6.63
CA GLY A 93 -8.55 -1.13 -5.24
C GLY A 93 -9.87 -0.51 -4.75
N ALA A 94 -10.48 0.34 -5.58
CA ALA A 94 -11.79 0.93 -5.31
C ALA A 94 -12.90 -0.13 -5.22
N LEU A 95 -12.87 -1.16 -6.08
CA LEU A 95 -13.81 -2.28 -6.04
C LEU A 95 -13.65 -3.09 -4.74
N LEU A 96 -12.43 -3.42 -4.34
CA LEU A 96 -12.17 -4.20 -3.14
C LEU A 96 -12.65 -3.44 -1.88
N PHE A 97 -12.34 -2.15 -1.77
CA PHE A 97 -12.80 -1.36 -0.62
C PHE A 97 -14.30 -1.09 -0.67
N GLY A 98 -14.84 -0.80 -1.86
CA GLY A 98 -16.28 -0.64 -2.07
C GLY A 98 -17.07 -1.89 -1.67
N THR A 99 -16.53 -3.09 -1.94
CA THR A 99 -17.11 -4.36 -1.50
C THR A 99 -17.13 -4.47 0.02
N TYR A 100 -16.04 -4.09 0.70
CA TYR A 100 -16.05 -4.02 2.17
C TYR A 100 -17.12 -3.07 2.68
N MET A 101 -17.21 -1.86 2.13
CA MET A 101 -18.20 -0.87 2.55
C MET A 101 -19.64 -1.36 2.34
N LEU A 102 -19.91 -2.04 1.22
CA LEU A 102 -21.21 -2.65 0.96
C LEU A 102 -21.57 -3.69 2.04
N ILE A 103 -20.64 -4.58 2.38
CA ILE A 103 -20.82 -5.56 3.47
C ILE A 103 -21.08 -4.83 4.79
N ALA A 104 -20.29 -3.79 5.11
CA ALA A 104 -20.43 -3.04 6.35
C ALA A 104 -21.80 -2.36 6.48
N VAL A 105 -22.33 -1.82 5.37
CA VAL A 105 -23.66 -1.20 5.33
C VAL A 105 -24.78 -2.22 5.45
N ILE A 106 -24.73 -3.32 4.68
CA ILE A 106 -25.77 -4.37 4.71
C ILE A 106 -25.85 -5.04 6.08
N THR A 107 -24.69 -5.24 6.72
CA THR A 107 -24.59 -5.84 8.06
C THR A 107 -24.88 -4.83 9.19
N LYS A 108 -25.22 -3.58 8.84
CA LYS A 108 -25.50 -2.47 9.77
C LYS A 108 -24.35 -2.17 10.72
N THR A 109 -23.11 -2.48 10.32
CA THR A 109 -21.91 -2.15 11.08
C THR A 109 -21.37 -0.76 10.75
N SER A 110 -21.80 -0.18 9.63
CA SER A 110 -21.58 1.21 9.28
C SER A 110 -22.85 1.83 8.73
N THR A 111 -23.22 3.00 9.26
CA THR A 111 -24.42 3.73 8.85
C THR A 111 -24.02 5.06 8.24
N TYR A 112 -24.67 5.42 7.12
CA TYR A 112 -24.49 6.72 6.49
C TYR A 112 -25.08 7.83 7.36
N ALA A 113 -24.29 8.86 7.63
CA ALA A 113 -24.63 9.97 8.51
C ALA A 113 -24.60 11.34 7.80
N GLY A 114 -24.63 11.34 6.46
CA GLY A 114 -24.68 12.56 5.65
C GLY A 114 -23.36 12.95 4.98
N ARG A 115 -23.33 14.16 4.42
CA ARG A 115 -22.14 14.76 3.82
C ARG A 115 -21.16 15.14 4.94
N GLY A 116 -19.91 14.70 4.84
CA GLY A 116 -18.85 15.12 5.76
C GLY A 116 -18.36 16.54 5.46
N GLU A 117 -17.43 17.05 6.27
CA GLU A 117 -16.99 18.46 6.21
C GLU A 117 -15.81 18.68 5.24
N LEU A 118 -15.23 17.61 4.68
CA LEU A 118 -14.10 17.73 3.77
C LEU A 118 -14.52 18.42 2.46
N SER A 119 -13.81 19.48 2.07
CA SER A 119 -14.10 20.21 0.84
C SER A 119 -13.91 19.33 -0.40
N LEU A 120 -14.59 19.66 -1.52
CA LEU A 120 -14.40 18.94 -2.78
C LEU A 120 -12.95 19.05 -3.28
N ILE A 121 -12.34 20.23 -3.16
CA ILE A 121 -10.96 20.48 -3.57
C ILE A 121 -10.00 19.60 -2.76
N ASP A 122 -10.18 19.54 -1.43
CA ASP A 122 -9.34 18.68 -0.57
C ASP A 122 -9.53 17.21 -0.88
N THR A 123 -10.78 16.79 -1.11
CA THR A 123 -11.11 15.43 -1.54
C THR A 123 -10.33 15.05 -2.80
N LEU A 124 -10.32 15.91 -3.82
CA LEU A 124 -9.59 15.65 -5.07
C LEU A 124 -8.07 15.63 -4.88
N ILE A 125 -7.53 16.45 -3.99
CA ILE A 125 -6.07 16.53 -3.73
C ILE A 125 -5.56 15.30 -2.97
N PHE A 126 -6.40 14.62 -2.20
CA PHE A 126 -6.03 13.36 -1.57
C PHE A 126 -5.75 12.23 -2.56
N ILE A 127 -6.30 12.28 -3.79
CA ILE A 127 -6.02 11.25 -4.82
C ILE A 127 -4.52 11.16 -5.14
N PRO A 128 -3.85 12.24 -5.60
CA PRO A 128 -2.41 12.21 -5.81
C PRO A 128 -1.61 12.06 -4.51
N ALA A 129 -2.11 12.56 -3.36
CA ALA A 129 -1.42 12.41 -2.08
C ALA A 129 -1.30 10.93 -1.67
N PHE A 130 -2.40 10.16 -1.72
CA PHE A 130 -2.37 8.73 -1.49
C PHE A 130 -1.60 7.97 -2.58
N ALA A 131 -1.64 8.43 -3.83
CA ALA A 131 -0.81 7.84 -4.88
C ALA A 131 0.68 7.91 -4.55
N VAL A 132 1.16 9.04 -4.00
CA VAL A 132 2.55 9.18 -3.55
C VAL A 132 2.86 8.25 -2.38
N GLN A 133 2.05 8.28 -1.32
CA GLN A 133 2.29 7.44 -0.13
C GLN A 133 2.27 5.95 -0.47
N SER A 134 1.25 5.50 -1.21
CA SER A 134 1.13 4.08 -1.56
C SER A 134 2.22 3.65 -2.55
N PHE A 135 2.62 4.51 -3.49
CA PHE A 135 3.75 4.23 -4.37
C PHE A 135 5.06 4.09 -3.61
N GLU A 136 5.30 4.91 -2.59
CA GLU A 136 6.47 4.82 -1.73
C GLU A 136 6.59 3.43 -1.08
N GLU A 137 5.53 3.00 -0.39
CA GLU A 137 5.53 1.72 0.30
C GLU A 137 5.63 0.52 -0.66
N GLU A 138 4.97 0.60 -1.83
CA GLU A 138 5.07 -0.42 -2.87
C GLU A 138 6.44 -0.43 -3.56
N LEU A 139 7.06 0.73 -3.80
CA LEU A 139 8.41 0.81 -4.36
C LEU A 139 9.41 0.13 -3.45
N LEU A 140 9.32 0.36 -2.15
CA LEU A 140 10.17 -0.31 -1.17
C LEU A 140 9.90 -1.82 -1.14
N SER A 141 8.64 -2.20 -0.94
CA SER A 141 8.27 -3.59 -0.64
C SER A 141 8.32 -4.48 -1.89
N ARG A 142 7.67 -4.04 -2.96
CA ARG A 142 7.50 -4.82 -4.19
C ARG A 142 8.58 -4.45 -5.19
N GLY A 143 8.88 -3.16 -5.35
CA GLY A 143 9.96 -2.71 -6.24
C GLY A 143 11.33 -3.23 -5.82
N VAL A 144 11.77 -2.93 -4.60
CA VAL A 144 13.13 -3.26 -4.14
C VAL A 144 13.19 -4.64 -3.49
N LEU A 145 12.45 -4.88 -2.40
CA LEU A 145 12.62 -6.10 -1.60
C LEU A 145 12.19 -7.36 -2.38
N GLN A 146 10.99 -7.39 -2.96
CA GLN A 146 10.54 -8.52 -3.77
C GLN A 146 11.51 -8.79 -4.94
N ARG A 147 12.06 -7.76 -5.61
CA ARG A 147 13.05 -7.98 -6.69
C ARG A 147 14.32 -8.62 -6.18
N VAL A 148 14.92 -8.04 -5.15
CA VAL A 148 16.20 -8.51 -4.59
C VAL A 148 16.05 -9.93 -4.05
N ILE A 149 14.93 -10.24 -3.40
CA ILE A 149 14.65 -11.56 -2.86
C ILE A 149 14.37 -12.56 -3.98
N LYS A 150 13.62 -12.18 -5.03
CA LYS A 150 13.38 -13.03 -6.20
C LYS A 150 14.70 -13.47 -6.83
N ASP A 151 15.60 -12.52 -7.07
CA ASP A 151 16.89 -12.78 -7.74
C ASP A 151 17.80 -13.71 -6.91
N LYS A 152 17.58 -13.82 -5.59
CA LYS A 152 18.44 -14.57 -4.66
C LYS A 152 17.84 -15.91 -4.19
N TRP A 153 16.55 -15.92 -3.90
CA TRP A 153 15.84 -17.01 -3.22
C TRP A 153 14.60 -17.49 -3.97
N GLY A 154 14.28 -16.91 -5.13
CA GLY A 154 13.19 -17.35 -5.99
C GLY A 154 11.82 -16.77 -5.61
N ILE A 155 10.78 -17.32 -6.23
CA ILE A 155 9.44 -16.71 -6.26
C ILE A 155 8.76 -16.76 -4.88
N ALA A 156 8.71 -17.93 -4.22
CA ALA A 156 7.96 -18.04 -2.97
C ALA A 156 8.51 -17.09 -1.87
N PRO A 157 9.83 -17.05 -1.57
CA PRO A 157 10.37 -16.08 -0.61
C PRO A 157 10.13 -14.62 -1.02
N SER A 158 10.12 -14.32 -2.32
CA SER A 158 9.87 -12.97 -2.81
C SER A 158 8.44 -12.47 -2.61
N ILE A 159 7.49 -13.36 -2.32
CA ILE A 159 6.12 -13.02 -1.96
C ILE A 159 6.01 -12.92 -0.44
N ILE A 160 6.52 -13.92 0.27
CA ILE A 160 6.32 -14.04 1.72
C ILE A 160 7.11 -12.99 2.50
N LEU A 161 8.40 -12.81 2.21
CA LEU A 161 9.26 -11.95 3.03
C LEU A 161 8.93 -10.46 2.91
N PRO A 162 8.63 -9.90 1.72
CA PRO A 162 8.13 -8.52 1.62
C PRO A 162 6.78 -8.34 2.32
N SER A 163 5.91 -9.37 2.33
CA SER A 163 4.63 -9.31 3.04
C SER A 163 4.81 -9.28 4.56
N ILE A 164 5.76 -10.05 5.11
CA ILE A 164 6.15 -9.98 6.52
C ILE A 164 6.74 -8.60 6.84
N PHE A 165 7.62 -8.10 5.98
CA PHE A 165 8.18 -6.76 6.14
C PHE A 165 7.09 -5.67 6.16
N PHE A 166 6.09 -5.79 5.28
CA PHE A 166 4.94 -4.90 5.24
C PHE A 166 4.15 -4.93 6.55
N VAL A 167 3.93 -6.12 7.15
CA VAL A 167 3.36 -6.23 8.51
C VAL A 167 4.21 -5.51 9.54
N ILE A 168 5.54 -5.70 9.53
CA ILE A 168 6.46 -5.09 10.50
C ILE A 168 6.34 -3.55 10.48
N MET A 169 6.23 -2.96 9.28
CA MET A 169 6.03 -1.51 9.14
C MET A 169 4.76 -0.99 9.82
N HIS A 170 3.74 -1.84 9.98
CA HIS A 170 2.44 -1.48 10.54
C HIS A 170 2.28 -1.87 12.02
N LEU A 171 3.21 -2.63 12.60
CA LEU A 171 3.11 -3.10 14.00
C LEU A 171 3.07 -1.96 15.03
N ILE A 172 3.63 -0.80 14.69
CA ILE A 172 3.65 0.39 15.55
C ILE A 172 2.38 1.24 15.43
N ASN A 173 1.46 0.90 14.52
CA ASN A 173 0.23 1.66 14.33
C ASN A 173 -0.77 1.36 15.46
N GLY A 174 -1.46 2.42 15.89
CA GLY A 174 -2.42 2.33 16.98
C GLY A 174 -3.60 1.40 16.67
N GLY A 175 -3.98 0.57 17.64
CA GLY A 175 -5.17 -0.27 17.53
C GLY A 175 -4.99 -1.59 16.80
N ILE A 176 -3.75 -2.03 16.57
CA ILE A 176 -3.45 -3.32 15.93
C ILE A 176 -4.15 -4.49 16.65
N ASN A 177 -4.71 -5.40 15.87
CA ASN A 177 -5.36 -6.61 16.36
C ASN A 177 -4.96 -7.82 15.50
N PHE A 178 -5.43 -9.02 15.86
CA PHE A 178 -5.10 -10.26 15.14
C PHE A 178 -5.46 -10.18 13.65
N PHE A 179 -6.67 -9.73 13.31
CA PHE A 179 -7.12 -9.61 11.92
C PHE A 179 -6.35 -8.54 11.15
N ALA A 180 -5.92 -7.45 11.79
CA ALA A 180 -5.06 -6.45 11.18
C ALA A 180 -3.73 -7.07 10.71
N ILE A 181 -3.08 -7.88 11.56
CA ILE A 181 -1.83 -8.57 11.19
C ILE A 181 -2.07 -9.51 9.99
N VAL A 182 -3.13 -10.32 10.05
CA VAL A 182 -3.49 -11.27 8.98
C VAL A 182 -3.83 -10.54 7.68
N ASN A 183 -4.57 -9.44 7.74
CA ASN A 183 -4.98 -8.68 6.55
C ASN A 183 -3.82 -7.89 5.94
N ILE A 184 -2.97 -7.26 6.76
CA ILE A 184 -1.76 -6.58 6.27
C ILE A 184 -0.81 -7.59 5.63
N PHE A 185 -0.70 -8.81 6.17
CA PHE A 185 0.04 -9.89 5.50
C PHE A 185 -0.62 -10.31 4.19
N THR A 186 -1.95 -10.47 4.17
CA THR A 186 -2.71 -10.95 3.01
C THR A 186 -2.69 -9.93 1.87
N VAL A 187 -2.84 -8.63 2.16
CA VAL A 187 -2.66 -7.56 1.17
C VAL A 187 -1.20 -7.47 0.73
N GLY A 188 -0.27 -7.72 1.66
CA GLY A 188 1.12 -8.10 1.44
C GLY A 188 1.32 -8.99 0.20
N VAL A 189 0.73 -10.17 0.31
CA VAL A 189 0.76 -11.25 -0.68
C VAL A 189 0.04 -10.84 -1.96
N LEU A 190 -1.16 -10.25 -1.85
CA LEU A 190 -1.96 -9.78 -2.97
C LEU A 190 -1.17 -8.82 -3.88
N PHE A 191 -0.57 -7.77 -3.33
CA PHE A 191 0.20 -6.82 -4.12
C PHE A 191 1.43 -7.46 -4.77
N SER A 192 2.09 -8.41 -4.09
CA SER A 192 3.19 -9.17 -4.68
C SER A 192 2.73 -9.98 -5.90
N LEU A 193 1.54 -10.60 -5.82
CA LEU A 193 0.91 -11.34 -6.91
C LEU A 193 0.41 -10.42 -8.03
N MET A 194 -0.12 -9.24 -7.70
CA MET A 194 -0.50 -8.22 -8.69
C MET A 194 0.70 -7.83 -9.56
N VAL A 195 1.86 -7.58 -8.96
CA VAL A 195 3.09 -7.27 -9.70
C VAL A 195 3.48 -8.43 -10.61
N TYR A 196 3.42 -9.68 -10.15
CA TYR A 196 3.75 -10.83 -10.99
C TYR A 196 2.74 -11.10 -12.12
N ALA A 197 1.45 -10.90 -11.88
CA ALA A 197 0.43 -11.06 -12.89
C ALA A 197 0.54 -9.99 -13.98
N THR A 198 0.84 -8.74 -13.60
CA THR A 198 0.79 -7.58 -14.50
C THR A 198 2.15 -7.10 -15.01
N ASP A 199 3.26 -7.61 -14.44
CA ASP A 199 4.62 -7.05 -14.60
C ASP A 199 4.71 -5.54 -14.34
N SER A 200 3.82 -5.00 -13.50
CA SER A 200 3.68 -3.55 -13.30
C SER A 200 3.54 -3.20 -11.83
N LEU A 201 4.48 -2.41 -11.31
CA LEU A 201 4.36 -1.84 -9.97
C LEU A 201 3.19 -0.85 -9.89
N TRP A 202 2.93 -0.13 -10.98
CA TRP A 202 1.87 0.87 -11.08
C TRP A 202 0.48 0.29 -10.75
N HIS A 203 0.24 -0.98 -11.10
CA HIS A 203 -1.04 -1.64 -10.80
C HIS A 203 -1.23 -1.85 -9.29
N ALA A 204 -0.22 -2.40 -8.61
CA ALA A 204 -0.27 -2.61 -7.17
C ALA A 204 -0.34 -1.28 -6.40
N ALA A 205 0.51 -0.31 -6.76
CA ALA A 205 0.55 1.01 -6.13
C ALA A 205 -0.78 1.77 -6.29
N ALA A 206 -1.41 1.70 -7.47
CA ALA A 206 -2.70 2.35 -7.69
C ALA A 206 -3.85 1.64 -6.96
N ALA A 207 -3.82 0.31 -6.87
CA ALA A 207 -4.81 -0.44 -6.07
C ALA A 207 -4.72 -0.08 -4.59
N HIS A 208 -3.50 0.01 -4.05
CA HIS A 208 -3.24 0.46 -2.70
C HIS A 208 -3.72 1.91 -2.49
N ALA A 209 -3.36 2.83 -3.39
CA ALA A 209 -3.79 4.23 -3.31
C ALA A 209 -5.31 4.38 -3.33
N ALA A 210 -6.00 3.64 -4.19
CA ALA A 210 -7.46 3.66 -4.25
C ALA A 210 -8.11 3.14 -2.96
N TRP A 211 -7.57 2.06 -2.40
CA TRP A 211 -8.03 1.52 -1.12
C TRP A 211 -7.93 2.58 -0.01
N ASN A 212 -6.74 3.16 0.17
CA ASN A 212 -6.50 4.15 1.23
C ASN A 212 -7.31 5.44 1.03
N TYR A 213 -7.39 5.92 -0.22
CA TYR A 213 -8.20 7.08 -0.57
C TYR A 213 -9.69 6.86 -0.25
N MET A 214 -10.24 5.72 -0.66
CA MET A 214 -11.63 5.39 -0.40
C MET A 214 -11.86 5.25 1.11
N GLN A 215 -10.98 4.54 1.81
CA GLN A 215 -11.07 4.30 3.24
C GLN A 215 -11.04 5.58 4.06
N GLY A 216 -9.97 6.36 3.93
CA GLY A 216 -9.74 7.58 4.71
C GLY A 216 -10.56 8.75 4.22
N THR A 217 -10.27 9.21 3.00
CA THR A 217 -10.83 10.46 2.47
C THR A 217 -12.30 10.33 2.13
N PHE A 218 -12.71 9.27 1.43
CA PHE A 218 -14.08 9.18 0.93
C PHE A 218 -15.07 8.75 2.00
N PHE A 219 -14.74 7.70 2.77
CA PHE A 219 -15.63 7.08 3.75
C PHE A 219 -15.31 7.39 5.23
N GLY A 220 -14.23 8.13 5.51
CA GLY A 220 -13.92 8.61 6.87
C GLY A 220 -13.51 7.53 7.86
N LYS A 221 -13.05 6.37 7.36
CA LYS A 221 -12.56 5.27 8.18
C LYS A 221 -11.06 5.46 8.44
N LYS A 222 -10.60 4.95 9.58
CA LYS A 222 -9.16 4.93 9.89
C LYS A 222 -8.42 4.12 8.84
N VAL A 223 -7.30 4.62 8.33
CA VAL A 223 -6.40 3.89 7.42
C VAL A 223 -5.24 3.36 8.24
N SER A 224 -5.18 2.04 8.37
CA SER A 224 -4.18 1.32 9.15
C SER A 224 -4.03 1.86 10.58
N GLY A 225 -5.17 2.11 11.24
CA GLY A 225 -5.25 2.68 12.60
C GLY A 225 -5.13 4.20 12.69
N ASN A 226 -4.72 4.88 11.62
CA ASN A 226 -4.53 6.33 11.60
C ASN A 226 -5.80 7.06 11.14
N GLN A 227 -6.14 8.16 11.81
CA GLN A 227 -7.27 9.02 11.45
C GLN A 227 -6.77 10.20 10.59
N PHE A 228 -7.42 10.45 9.45
CA PHE A 228 -6.97 11.45 8.45
C PHE A 228 -7.76 12.78 8.51
N GLY A 229 -8.47 13.04 9.61
CA GLY A 229 -9.36 14.19 9.77
C GLY A 229 -10.78 13.92 9.26
N ASP A 230 -11.38 14.93 8.64
CA ASP A 230 -12.69 14.84 7.98
C ASP A 230 -12.67 14.01 6.69
N SER A 231 -13.87 13.70 6.21
CA SER A 231 -14.10 12.90 5.01
C SER A 231 -15.17 13.49 4.11
N PHE A 232 -15.25 12.99 2.88
CA PHE A 232 -16.27 13.39 1.93
C PHE A 232 -17.66 12.91 2.39
N LEU A 233 -17.80 11.62 2.74
CA LEU A 233 -19.02 11.06 3.30
C LEU A 233 -18.80 10.67 4.76
N LYS A 234 -19.76 11.03 5.62
CA LYS A 234 -19.72 10.66 7.03
C LYS A 234 -20.39 9.31 7.23
N PHE A 235 -19.63 8.34 7.75
CA PHE A 235 -20.16 7.04 8.16
C PHE A 235 -19.85 6.79 9.63
N THR A 236 -20.89 6.62 10.44
CA THR A 236 -20.73 6.26 11.85
C THR A 236 -20.62 4.76 12.00
N GLN A 237 -19.75 4.33 12.92
CA GLN A 237 -19.75 2.94 13.39
C GLN A 237 -21.11 2.67 14.06
N SER A 238 -21.76 1.59 13.66
CA SER A 238 -23.05 1.17 14.23
C SER A 238 -22.94 -0.28 14.68
N GLY A 239 -23.60 -0.62 15.79
CA GLY A 239 -23.50 -1.94 16.40
C GLY A 239 -22.10 -2.34 16.90
N ASP A 240 -22.05 -3.51 17.54
CA ASP A 240 -20.87 -3.98 18.29
C ASP A 240 -20.10 -5.11 17.60
N ASN A 241 -20.41 -5.42 16.33
CA ASN A 241 -19.72 -6.50 15.61
C ASN A 241 -18.32 -6.09 15.15
N LYS A 242 -17.37 -6.27 16.06
CA LYS A 242 -15.94 -5.98 15.87
C LYS A 242 -15.29 -6.79 14.74
N LEU A 243 -15.83 -7.96 14.41
CA LEU A 243 -15.32 -8.79 13.32
C LEU A 243 -15.54 -8.15 11.95
N ILE A 244 -16.50 -7.24 11.82
CA ILE A 244 -16.79 -6.56 10.55
C ILE A 244 -16.28 -5.12 10.57
N SER A 245 -16.36 -4.43 11.72
CA SER A 245 -15.87 -3.06 11.83
C SER A 245 -14.35 -2.93 11.94
N GLY A 246 -13.69 -3.97 12.46
CA GLY A 246 -12.25 -4.01 12.68
C GLY A 246 -11.76 -3.18 13.88
N ASP A 247 -12.68 -2.85 14.80
CA ASP A 247 -12.42 -2.16 16.06
C ASP A 247 -11.55 -0.89 15.87
N LYS A 248 -10.57 -0.63 16.75
CA LYS A 248 -9.73 0.58 16.73
C LYS A 248 -8.84 0.72 15.49
N PHE A 249 -8.54 -0.36 14.76
CA PHE A 249 -7.70 -0.33 13.56
C PHE A 249 -8.46 0.19 12.33
N GLY A 250 -9.78 0.00 12.32
CA GLY A 250 -10.64 0.28 11.16
C GLY A 250 -10.84 -0.95 10.27
N PRO A 251 -11.34 -0.77 9.04
CA PRO A 251 -11.68 -1.85 8.11
C PRO A 251 -10.64 -2.96 7.96
N GLU A 252 -9.35 -2.62 7.92
CA GLU A 252 -8.25 -3.58 7.80
C GLU A 252 -8.11 -4.49 9.03
N GLY A 253 -8.74 -4.17 10.15
CA GLY A 253 -8.84 -5.03 11.33
C GLY A 253 -10.01 -6.00 11.30
N SER A 254 -10.75 -6.10 10.18
CA SER A 254 -11.96 -6.92 10.08
C SER A 254 -11.74 -8.27 9.41
N MET A 255 -12.50 -9.28 9.83
CA MET A 255 -12.58 -10.58 9.17
C MET A 255 -13.19 -10.48 7.76
N ALA A 256 -14.07 -9.51 7.50
CA ALA A 256 -14.65 -9.31 6.17
C ALA A 256 -13.57 -8.96 5.13
N VAL A 257 -12.62 -8.09 5.50
CA VAL A 257 -11.49 -7.74 4.65
C VAL A 257 -10.61 -8.95 4.35
N PHE A 258 -10.42 -9.87 5.30
CA PHE A 258 -9.64 -11.10 5.06
C PHE A 258 -10.17 -11.88 3.85
N PHE A 259 -11.48 -12.15 3.80
CA PHE A 259 -12.08 -12.91 2.70
C PHE A 259 -12.00 -12.19 1.36
N ILE A 260 -12.20 -10.86 1.36
CA ILE A 260 -12.06 -10.02 0.15
C ILE A 260 -10.63 -10.12 -0.39
N LEU A 261 -9.63 -9.92 0.47
CA LEU A 261 -8.22 -9.94 0.09
C LEU A 261 -7.76 -11.34 -0.32
N ALA A 262 -8.19 -12.38 0.40
CA ALA A 262 -7.85 -13.76 0.10
C ALA A 262 -8.40 -14.19 -1.27
N LEU A 263 -9.67 -13.84 -1.58
CA LEU A 263 -10.25 -14.11 -2.88
C LEU A 263 -9.49 -13.39 -3.99
N ALA A 264 -9.20 -12.10 -3.81
CA ALA A 264 -8.40 -11.33 -4.76
C ALA A 264 -7.00 -11.95 -4.95
N ALA A 265 -6.34 -12.39 -3.88
CA ALA A 265 -5.03 -13.02 -3.95
C ALA A 265 -5.08 -14.32 -4.75
N VAL A 266 -6.10 -15.16 -4.53
CA VAL A 266 -6.32 -16.37 -5.34
C VAL A 266 -6.55 -16.01 -6.81
N THR A 267 -7.36 -15.00 -7.11
CA THR A 267 -7.59 -14.55 -8.50
C THR A 267 -6.28 -14.11 -9.17
N TYR A 268 -5.48 -13.25 -8.53
CA TYR A 268 -4.20 -12.80 -9.10
C TYR A 268 -3.17 -13.91 -9.20
N TYR A 269 -3.16 -14.87 -8.27
CA TYR A 269 -2.36 -16.08 -8.39
C TYR A 269 -2.74 -16.88 -9.64
N LEU A 270 -4.04 -17.12 -9.88
CA LEU A 270 -4.51 -17.83 -11.06
C LEU A 270 -4.19 -17.09 -12.36
N LEU A 271 -4.35 -15.76 -12.39
CA LEU A 271 -3.96 -14.92 -13.54
C LEU A 271 -2.46 -15.02 -13.84
N TRP A 272 -1.64 -14.97 -12.80
CA TRP A 272 -0.20 -15.17 -12.94
C TRP A 272 0.14 -16.57 -13.47
N ARG A 273 -0.48 -17.62 -12.94
CA ARG A 273 -0.28 -19.01 -13.42
C ARG A 273 -0.70 -19.19 -14.87
N LYS A 274 -1.82 -18.60 -15.27
CA LYS A 274 -2.29 -18.60 -16.66
C LYS A 274 -1.25 -17.94 -17.58
N LYS A 275 -0.78 -16.74 -17.22
CA LYS A 275 0.25 -16.03 -17.97
C LYS A 275 1.52 -16.86 -18.16
N GLN A 276 2.01 -17.49 -17.10
CA GLN A 276 3.21 -18.35 -17.17
C GLN A 276 3.02 -19.53 -18.13
N ARG A 277 1.85 -20.16 -18.11
CA ARG A 277 1.52 -21.25 -19.04
C ARG A 277 1.46 -20.75 -20.48
N ASP A 278 0.78 -19.63 -20.72
CA ASP A 278 0.58 -19.08 -22.06
C ASP A 278 1.92 -18.60 -22.66
N SER A 279 2.83 -18.04 -21.86
CA SER A 279 4.21 -17.72 -22.28
C SER A 279 5.00 -18.97 -22.69
N LYS A 280 4.91 -20.05 -21.90
CA LYS A 280 5.61 -21.31 -22.24
C LYS A 280 5.11 -21.91 -23.56
N LEU A 281 3.80 -21.92 -23.79
CA LEU A 281 3.22 -22.39 -25.04
C LEU A 281 3.64 -21.55 -26.25
N ALA A 282 3.91 -20.26 -26.07
CA ALA A 282 4.40 -19.40 -27.14
C ALA A 282 5.89 -19.59 -27.44
N GLU A 283 6.69 -20.09 -26.49
CA GLU A 283 8.11 -20.43 -26.70
C GLU A 283 8.26 -21.81 -27.37
N ASP A 284 7.29 -22.71 -27.17
CA ASP A 284 7.30 -24.07 -27.74
C ASP A 284 6.77 -24.15 -29.19
N ASN A 285 6.20 -23.07 -29.75
CA ASN A 285 5.68 -22.96 -31.13
C ASN A 285 6.55 -22.06 -32.01
#